data_AF-A0A4R9JWI4-F1
#
_entry.id   AF-A0A4R9JWI4-F1
#
_cell.length_a   1.000
_cell.length_b   1.000
_cell.length_c   1.000
_cell.angle_alpha   90.00
_cell.angle_beta   90.00
_cell.angle_gamma   90.00
#
_symmetry.space_group_name_H-M   'P 1'
#
loop_
_entity.id
_entity.type
_entity.pdbx_description
1 polymer ?
#
loop_
_entity_poly.entity_id
_entity_poly.type
_entity_poly.pdbx_seq_one_letter_code
_entity_poly.pdbx_strand_id
1 'polypeptide(L)'
;MDKCSRLFLGLSLIFVWSVDGQSIIDISISNSTRELEDERSRFSLEHLVDKTLSPWCISGKDWTNEDNIEIILDKKTTISQIQIANGFFDPKLFQLNSRPSKVSLKSELGEKRDLILKDTLNVESYSFAPISGSTITLYFPEIKKGSKYNDLCITEISFLPIENSALISNRKLKHEKAVETVKKPMLFKSVQGDENDSFTIKPSGDSFNLETKSKTQKSIILYQPMAIFSLILSPPPKIVLMPKVNPYDLLKIKIEGSCTESMDKKKKTEPCKLIFNPEDGNYTVYIKNKLTFHSKYPEMFQ
;
A
#
# COMPACT_ATOMS: atom_id res chain seq x y z
N MET A 1 0.47 -76.51 -13.32
CA MET A 1 -0.70 -75.75 -12.85
C MET A 1 -0.18 -74.43 -12.31
N ASP A 2 -0.10 -73.45 -13.20
CA ASP A 2 0.47 -72.14 -12.94
C ASP A 2 -0.47 -71.28 -12.09
N LYS A 3 0.03 -70.74 -10.99
CA LYS A 3 -0.59 -69.62 -10.27
C LYS A 3 0.28 -68.38 -10.44
N CYS A 4 -0.05 -67.63 -11.49
CA CYS A 4 0.47 -66.30 -11.75
C CYS A 4 -0.28 -65.29 -10.86
N SER A 5 0.33 -64.89 -9.74
CA SER A 5 -0.19 -63.86 -8.83
C SER A 5 0.09 -62.48 -9.42
N ARG A 6 -0.96 -61.80 -9.89
CA ARG A 6 -0.88 -60.40 -10.34
C ARG A 6 -0.87 -59.47 -9.13
N LEU A 7 0.27 -58.85 -8.89
CA LEU A 7 0.45 -57.76 -7.93
C LEU A 7 -0.15 -56.47 -8.53
N PHE A 8 -1.32 -56.05 -8.06
CA PHE A 8 -1.92 -54.76 -8.40
C PHE A 8 -1.24 -53.66 -7.58
N LEU A 9 -0.29 -52.96 -8.19
CA LEU A 9 0.24 -51.69 -7.68
C LEU A 9 -0.82 -50.60 -7.89
N GLY A 10 -1.60 -50.34 -6.84
CA GLY A 10 -2.53 -49.21 -6.80
C GLY A 10 -1.75 -47.89 -6.75
N LEU A 11 -1.60 -47.25 -7.91
CA LEU A 11 -1.07 -45.90 -8.04
C LEU A 11 -2.11 -44.93 -7.46
N SER A 12 -1.92 -44.50 -6.22
CA SER A 12 -2.76 -43.46 -5.62
C SER A 12 -2.33 -42.10 -6.18
N LEU A 13 -3.09 -41.59 -7.15
CA LEU A 13 -2.97 -40.22 -7.65
C LEU A 13 -3.42 -39.27 -6.53
N ILE A 14 -2.45 -38.76 -5.76
CA ILE A 14 -2.68 -37.64 -4.85
C ILE A 14 -2.80 -36.39 -5.72
N PHE A 15 -4.03 -35.96 -5.98
CA PHE A 15 -4.29 -34.62 -6.49
C PHE A 15 -3.96 -33.62 -5.38
N VAL A 16 -2.78 -33.02 -5.45
CA VAL A 16 -2.46 -31.82 -4.68
C VAL A 16 -3.22 -30.69 -5.36
N TRP A 17 -4.39 -30.35 -4.82
CA TRP A 17 -5.07 -29.11 -5.17
C TRP A 17 -4.15 -27.97 -4.70
N SER A 18 -3.55 -27.26 -5.66
CA SER A 18 -2.96 -25.95 -5.40
C SER A 18 -4.06 -25.09 -4.79
N VAL A 19 -3.93 -24.76 -3.51
CA VAL A 19 -4.75 -23.72 -2.91
C VAL A 19 -4.24 -22.43 -3.53
N ASP A 20 -4.85 -22.04 -4.65
CA ASP A 20 -4.56 -20.77 -5.30
C ASP A 20 -4.76 -19.68 -4.26
N GLY A 21 -3.64 -19.10 -3.82
CA GLY A 21 -3.63 -18.08 -2.77
C GLY A 21 -4.53 -16.94 -3.20
N GLN A 22 -5.72 -16.86 -2.62
CA GLN A 22 -6.66 -15.78 -2.89
C GLN A 22 -5.91 -14.46 -2.76
N SER A 23 -5.79 -13.75 -3.89
CA SER A 23 -5.06 -12.48 -3.91
C SER A 23 -5.69 -11.54 -2.89
N ILE A 24 -4.81 -10.83 -2.19
CA ILE A 24 -5.17 -9.64 -1.43
C ILE A 24 -5.90 -8.74 -2.42
N ILE A 25 -7.08 -8.23 -2.04
CA ILE A 25 -7.72 -7.18 -2.81
C ILE A 25 -6.83 -5.96 -2.66
N ASP A 26 -6.04 -5.67 -3.68
CA ASP A 26 -5.34 -4.41 -3.76
C ASP A 26 -6.38 -3.34 -4.08
N ILE A 27 -6.46 -2.35 -3.20
CA ILE A 27 -7.33 -1.20 -3.35
C ILE A 27 -6.52 -0.13 -4.07
N SER A 28 -7.02 0.30 -5.21
CA SER A 28 -6.54 1.49 -5.90
C SER A 28 -7.60 2.57 -5.82
N ILE A 29 -7.20 3.83 -5.72
CA ILE A 29 -8.15 4.94 -5.79
C ILE A 29 -7.99 5.60 -7.15
N SER A 30 -9.08 5.70 -7.89
CA SER A 30 -9.06 6.21 -9.26
C SER A 30 -9.31 7.70 -9.32
N ASN A 31 -10.20 8.20 -8.46
CA ASN A 31 -10.71 9.54 -8.63
C ASN A 31 -11.30 10.13 -7.35
N SER A 32 -11.20 11.44 -7.23
CA SER A 32 -11.95 12.24 -6.28
C SER A 32 -12.56 13.41 -7.03
N THR A 33 -13.78 13.76 -6.65
CA THR A 33 -14.43 14.98 -7.14
C THR A 33 -13.57 16.23 -6.94
N ARG A 34 -12.85 16.33 -5.82
CA ARG A 34 -11.98 17.46 -5.46
C ARG A 34 -10.81 17.01 -4.59
N GLU A 35 -9.76 17.81 -4.56
CA GLU A 35 -8.64 17.68 -3.65
C GLU A 35 -8.19 19.07 -3.21
N LEU A 36 -7.72 19.21 -1.97
CA LEU A 36 -7.11 20.45 -1.52
C LEU A 36 -5.76 20.64 -2.24
N GLU A 37 -5.71 21.63 -3.13
CA GLU A 37 -4.48 21.96 -3.86
C GLU A 37 -3.36 22.37 -2.89
N ASP A 38 -2.24 21.67 -2.98
CA ASP A 38 -1.02 21.97 -2.26
C ASP A 38 0.17 21.65 -3.18
N GLU A 39 1.14 22.56 -3.24
CA GLU A 39 2.35 22.41 -4.06
C GLU A 39 3.14 21.13 -3.74
N ARG A 40 2.92 20.53 -2.56
CA ARG A 40 3.62 19.34 -2.07
C ARG A 40 2.78 18.07 -2.08
N SER A 41 1.54 18.12 -2.58
CA SER A 41 0.61 16.98 -2.59
C SER A 41 0.42 16.36 -1.20
N ARG A 42 0.43 17.17 -0.12
CA ARG A 42 0.26 16.68 1.26
C ARG A 42 -1.13 16.14 1.55
N PHE A 43 -2.09 16.42 0.68
CA PHE A 43 -3.50 16.05 0.84
C PHE A 43 -3.99 15.14 -0.28
N SER A 44 -3.06 14.40 -0.89
CA SER A 44 -3.36 13.56 -2.06
C SER A 44 -4.35 12.46 -1.76
N LEU A 45 -5.16 12.14 -2.77
CA LEU A 45 -6.10 11.05 -2.69
C LEU A 45 -5.44 9.71 -2.36
N GLU A 46 -4.20 9.50 -2.83
CA GLU A 46 -3.41 8.31 -2.57
C GLU A 46 -3.24 8.04 -1.06
N HIS A 47 -3.22 9.09 -0.24
CA HIS A 47 -3.06 8.97 1.21
C HIS A 47 -4.15 8.15 1.89
N LEU A 48 -5.35 8.05 1.31
CA LEU A 48 -6.43 7.25 1.90
C LEU A 48 -6.14 5.75 1.95
N VAL A 49 -5.23 5.24 1.13
CA VAL A 49 -4.89 3.81 1.06
C VAL A 49 -3.38 3.56 1.10
N ASP A 50 -2.59 4.59 1.37
CA ASP A 50 -1.12 4.48 1.39
C ASP A 50 -0.59 3.90 2.71
N LYS A 51 -1.46 3.74 3.71
CA LYS A 51 -1.14 3.22 5.04
C LYS A 51 -0.21 4.14 5.80
N THR A 52 -0.38 5.44 5.63
CA THR A 52 0.34 6.45 6.39
C THR A 52 -0.62 7.25 7.27
N LEU A 53 -0.08 8.21 8.01
CA LEU A 53 -0.88 9.17 8.78
C LEU A 53 -1.10 10.47 8.02
N SER A 54 -0.71 10.51 6.75
CA SER A 54 -0.97 11.65 5.87
C SER A 54 -2.46 11.61 5.52
N PRO A 55 -3.19 12.73 5.58
CA PRO A 55 -4.60 12.71 5.21
C PRO A 55 -4.79 13.03 3.74
N TRP A 56 -5.94 12.60 3.22
CA TRP A 56 -6.61 13.29 2.13
C TRP A 56 -7.50 14.38 2.72
N CYS A 57 -7.50 15.56 2.11
CA CYS A 57 -8.37 16.67 2.53
C CYS A 57 -8.97 17.39 1.34
N ILE A 58 -10.16 17.95 1.53
CA ILE A 58 -10.77 18.93 0.63
C ILE A 58 -11.05 20.22 1.38
N SER A 59 -10.97 21.35 0.68
CA SER A 59 -11.33 22.65 1.22
C SER A 59 -12.78 22.63 1.70
N GLY A 60 -13.01 22.98 2.96
CA GLY A 60 -14.35 22.98 3.55
C GLY A 60 -15.30 24.03 2.99
N LYS A 61 -14.76 25.03 2.28
CA LYS A 61 -15.58 26.02 1.55
C LYS A 61 -16.17 25.43 0.27
N ASP A 62 -15.50 24.41 -0.26
CA ASP A 62 -15.84 23.79 -1.54
C ASP A 62 -16.59 22.46 -1.35
N TRP A 63 -16.68 21.98 -0.10
CA TRP A 63 -17.39 20.75 0.23
C TRP A 63 -18.89 20.86 -0.08
N THR A 64 -19.41 19.84 -0.76
CA THR A 64 -20.83 19.56 -0.93
C THR A 64 -21.15 18.13 -0.50
N ASN A 65 -22.42 17.85 -0.19
CA ASN A 65 -22.90 16.50 0.10
C ASN A 65 -22.85 15.55 -1.13
N GLU A 66 -22.49 16.06 -2.31
CA GLU A 66 -22.27 15.30 -3.53
C GLU A 66 -20.80 14.92 -3.74
N ASP A 67 -19.88 15.54 -2.99
CA ASP A 67 -18.46 15.19 -3.07
C ASP A 67 -18.25 13.74 -2.68
N ASN A 68 -17.44 13.09 -3.49
CA ASN A 68 -17.22 11.67 -3.40
C ASN A 68 -15.81 11.27 -3.83
N ILE A 69 -15.46 10.06 -3.39
CA ILE A 69 -14.23 9.35 -3.72
C ILE A 69 -14.61 8.04 -4.36
N GLU A 70 -14.06 7.78 -5.53
CA GLU A 70 -14.24 6.53 -6.25
C GLU A 70 -13.05 5.60 -6.00
N ILE A 71 -13.35 4.42 -5.47
CA ILE A 71 -12.36 3.41 -5.15
C ILE A 71 -12.53 2.24 -6.11
N ILE A 72 -11.45 1.88 -6.79
CA ILE A 72 -11.40 0.74 -7.72
C ILE A 72 -10.67 -0.42 -7.05
N LEU A 73 -11.39 -1.52 -6.91
CA LEU A 73 -10.87 -2.80 -6.47
C LEU A 73 -10.22 -3.51 -7.67
N ASP A 74 -9.07 -4.14 -7.45
CA ASP A 74 -8.34 -4.93 -8.44
C ASP A 74 -9.18 -6.04 -9.10
N LYS A 75 -10.16 -6.55 -8.37
CA LYS A 75 -11.16 -7.53 -8.82
C LYS A 75 -12.51 -7.29 -8.17
N LYS A 76 -13.56 -7.77 -8.83
CA LYS A 76 -14.91 -7.80 -8.27
C LYS A 76 -14.90 -8.56 -6.94
N THR A 77 -15.36 -7.90 -5.89
CA THR A 77 -15.25 -8.37 -4.51
C THR A 77 -16.52 -8.07 -3.74
N THR A 78 -16.88 -8.96 -2.81
CA THR A 78 -17.95 -8.73 -1.83
C THR A 78 -17.34 -8.26 -0.51
N ILE A 79 -17.75 -7.09 -0.01
CA ILE A 79 -17.22 -6.47 1.22
C ILE A 79 -18.35 -6.28 2.25
N SER A 80 -18.04 -6.47 3.54
CA SER A 80 -19.00 -6.25 4.66
C SER A 80 -18.47 -5.27 5.70
N GLN A 81 -17.21 -4.89 5.59
CA GLN A 81 -16.59 -4.10 6.63
C GLN A 81 -15.64 -3.10 5.99
N ILE A 82 -15.67 -1.89 6.53
CA ILE A 82 -14.70 -0.85 6.25
C ILE A 82 -14.03 -0.47 7.56
N GLN A 83 -12.73 -0.19 7.51
CA GLN A 83 -12.01 0.44 8.60
C GLN A 83 -11.64 1.85 8.18
N ILE A 84 -11.85 2.83 9.06
CA ILE A 84 -11.68 4.25 8.76
C ILE A 84 -10.84 4.89 9.87
N ALA A 85 -9.74 5.54 9.50
CA ALA A 85 -9.05 6.52 10.33
C ALA A 85 -9.63 7.91 10.01
N ASN A 86 -10.65 8.30 10.77
CA ASN A 86 -11.46 9.48 10.48
C ASN A 86 -10.71 10.79 10.75
N GLY A 87 -11.00 11.85 9.99
CA GLY A 87 -10.43 13.17 10.21
C GLY A 87 -8.93 13.27 9.88
N PHE A 88 -8.31 14.34 10.38
CA PHE A 88 -6.86 14.50 10.40
C PHE A 88 -6.30 13.71 11.59
N PHE A 89 -5.62 12.59 11.35
CA PHE A 89 -5.19 11.64 12.38
C PHE A 89 -3.95 12.11 13.18
N ASP A 90 -3.97 13.36 13.64
CA ASP A 90 -3.02 13.96 14.56
C ASP A 90 -3.80 14.55 15.75
N PRO A 91 -3.48 14.21 17.01
CA PRO A 91 -4.20 14.71 18.19
C PRO A 91 -4.34 16.22 18.27
N LYS A 92 -3.37 16.97 17.74
CA LYS A 92 -3.37 18.44 17.74
C LYS A 92 -4.27 19.01 16.64
N LEU A 93 -4.51 18.26 15.57
CA LEU A 93 -5.23 18.72 14.38
C LEU A 93 -6.62 18.12 14.23
N PHE A 94 -6.92 17.00 14.89
CA PHE A 94 -8.17 16.26 14.76
C PHE A 94 -9.41 17.11 15.05
N GLN A 95 -9.44 17.82 16.18
CA GLN A 95 -10.56 18.70 16.55
C GLN A 95 -10.55 20.03 15.78
N LEU A 96 -9.39 20.43 15.26
CA LEU A 96 -9.25 21.68 14.52
C LEU A 96 -9.82 21.57 13.11
N ASN A 97 -9.77 20.39 12.48
CA ASN A 97 -10.26 20.14 11.12
C ASN A 97 -11.66 19.51 11.11
N SER A 98 -12.39 19.69 10.01
CA SER A 98 -13.64 18.99 9.77
C SER A 98 -13.39 17.52 9.43
N ARG A 99 -14.39 16.70 9.70
CA ARG A 99 -14.34 15.24 9.49
C ARG A 99 -15.73 14.70 9.22
N PRO A 100 -15.89 13.63 8.41
CA PRO A 100 -17.20 13.03 8.21
C PRO A 100 -17.82 12.55 9.53
N SER A 101 -19.10 12.85 9.73
CA SER A 101 -19.94 12.20 10.76
C SER A 101 -20.78 11.08 10.17
N LYS A 102 -20.98 11.09 8.85
CA LYS A 102 -21.65 10.04 8.10
C LYS A 102 -20.91 9.76 6.80
N VAL A 103 -20.76 8.48 6.46
CA VAL A 103 -20.23 8.02 5.16
C VAL A 103 -21.27 7.15 4.49
N SER A 104 -21.55 7.40 3.21
CA SER A 104 -22.39 6.53 2.39
C SER A 104 -21.53 5.82 1.36
N LEU A 105 -21.58 4.50 1.33
CA LEU A 105 -20.96 3.65 0.33
C LEU A 105 -21.98 3.33 -0.74
N LYS A 106 -21.59 3.39 -2.01
CA LYS A 106 -22.41 2.94 -3.14
C LYS A 106 -21.57 2.09 -4.08
N SER A 107 -22.02 0.87 -4.41
CA SER A 107 -21.37 0.07 -5.44
C SER A 107 -21.83 0.50 -6.84
N GLU A 108 -21.08 0.14 -7.87
CA GLU A 108 -21.51 0.33 -9.26
C GLU A 108 -22.81 -0.44 -9.59
N LEU A 109 -23.15 -1.46 -8.79
CA LEU A 109 -24.40 -2.22 -8.89
C LEU A 109 -25.59 -1.51 -8.22
N GLY A 110 -25.39 -0.34 -7.63
CA GLY A 110 -26.43 0.48 -7.01
C GLY A 110 -26.71 0.14 -5.55
N GLU A 111 -25.99 -0.82 -4.95
CA GLU A 111 -26.13 -1.14 -3.53
C GLU A 111 -25.59 0.01 -2.67
N LYS A 112 -26.37 0.45 -1.67
CA LYS A 112 -25.98 1.59 -0.81
C LYS A 112 -25.91 1.19 0.67
N ARG A 113 -24.90 1.66 1.40
CA ARG A 113 -24.76 1.50 2.86
C ARG A 113 -24.41 2.81 3.51
N ASP A 114 -25.11 3.15 4.58
CA ASP A 114 -24.86 4.37 5.37
C ASP A 114 -24.21 3.98 6.70
N LEU A 115 -23.10 4.65 7.03
CA LEU A 115 -22.34 4.45 8.25
C LEU A 115 -22.30 5.76 9.04
N ILE A 116 -22.66 5.69 10.32
CA ILE A 116 -22.50 6.81 11.26
C ILE A 116 -21.15 6.66 11.94
N LEU A 117 -20.26 7.63 11.74
CA LEU A 117 -18.92 7.59 12.30
C LEU A 117 -18.89 8.16 13.71
N LYS A 118 -18.13 7.55 14.61
CA LYS A 118 -17.91 8.14 15.93
C LYS A 118 -16.89 9.27 15.82
N ASP A 119 -17.04 10.25 16.72
CA ASP A 119 -16.12 11.34 16.83
C ASP A 119 -14.93 10.99 17.74
N THR A 120 -14.07 10.08 17.28
CA THR A 120 -12.89 9.66 18.03
C THR A 120 -11.65 9.62 17.16
N LEU A 121 -10.49 9.88 17.76
CA LEU A 121 -9.19 9.73 17.11
C LEU A 121 -8.72 8.27 17.23
N ASN A 122 -9.47 7.36 16.62
CA ASN A 122 -9.15 5.94 16.57
C ASN A 122 -9.45 5.40 15.17
N VAL A 123 -8.77 4.31 14.79
CA VAL A 123 -9.18 3.52 13.63
C VAL A 123 -10.40 2.71 14.04
N GLU A 124 -11.53 2.94 13.39
CA GLU A 124 -12.78 2.27 13.71
C GLU A 124 -13.21 1.32 12.61
N SER A 125 -13.79 0.20 13.00
CA SER A 125 -14.34 -0.81 12.11
C SER A 125 -15.84 -0.73 12.08
N TYR A 126 -16.41 -0.68 10.89
CA TYR A 126 -17.85 -0.57 10.65
C TYR A 126 -18.29 -1.76 9.81
N SER A 127 -19.11 -2.63 10.39
CA SER A 127 -19.76 -3.73 9.69
C SER A 127 -21.09 -3.28 9.09
N PHE A 128 -21.41 -3.79 7.90
CA PHE A 128 -22.62 -3.49 7.15
C PHE A 128 -23.05 -4.72 6.34
N ALA A 129 -24.29 -4.71 5.85
CA ALA A 129 -24.76 -5.76 4.98
C ALA A 129 -23.90 -5.84 3.71
N PRO A 130 -23.51 -7.03 3.23
CA PRO A 130 -22.71 -7.23 2.03
C PRO A 130 -22.98 -6.24 0.88
N ILE A 131 -21.94 -5.70 0.27
CA ILE A 131 -22.02 -5.07 -1.07
C ILE A 131 -20.98 -5.70 -1.98
N SER A 132 -21.36 -5.94 -3.23
CA SER A 132 -20.51 -6.53 -4.25
C SER A 132 -20.17 -5.49 -5.31
N GLY A 133 -18.93 -5.48 -5.77
CA GLY A 133 -18.54 -4.60 -6.86
C GLY A 133 -17.04 -4.61 -7.14
N SER A 134 -16.68 -4.00 -8.25
CA SER A 134 -15.31 -3.60 -8.57
C SER A 134 -15.08 -2.11 -8.24
N THR A 135 -16.15 -1.32 -8.07
CA THR A 135 -16.05 0.12 -7.78
C THR A 135 -16.93 0.48 -6.60
N ILE A 136 -16.34 1.09 -5.58
CA ILE A 136 -17.07 1.58 -4.41
C ILE A 136 -16.91 3.10 -4.34
N THR A 137 -18.02 3.83 -4.43
CA THR A 137 -18.04 5.28 -4.27
C THR A 137 -18.38 5.63 -2.81
N LEU A 138 -17.52 6.42 -2.17
CA LEU A 138 -17.76 6.99 -0.85
C LEU A 138 -18.29 8.40 -1.00
N TYR A 139 -19.41 8.69 -0.33
CA TYR A 139 -19.97 10.02 -0.19
C TYR A 139 -19.91 10.46 1.26
N PHE A 140 -19.85 11.77 1.47
CA PHE A 140 -19.77 12.39 2.80
C PHE A 140 -21.00 13.28 3.02
N PRO A 141 -22.20 12.70 3.25
CA PRO A 141 -23.44 13.47 3.34
C PRO A 141 -23.51 14.38 4.56
N GLU A 142 -22.79 14.04 5.64
CA GLU A 142 -22.75 14.84 6.87
C GLU A 142 -21.33 14.93 7.40
N ILE A 143 -20.96 16.12 7.86
CA ILE A 143 -19.65 16.42 8.42
C ILE A 143 -19.80 17.04 9.81
N LYS A 144 -18.86 16.72 10.70
CA LYS A 144 -18.61 17.48 11.92
C LYS A 144 -17.60 18.58 11.62
N LYS A 145 -18.02 19.84 11.78
CA LYS A 145 -17.15 21.00 11.56
C LYS A 145 -16.00 21.04 12.57
N GLY A 146 -14.80 21.33 12.08
CA GLY A 146 -13.64 21.63 12.91
C GLY A 146 -13.78 22.95 13.66
N SER A 147 -13.02 23.12 14.73
CA SER A 147 -13.04 24.36 15.53
C SER A 147 -12.25 25.52 14.90
N LYS A 148 -11.44 25.25 13.86
CA LYS A 148 -10.56 26.25 13.24
C LYS A 148 -10.50 26.16 11.72
N TYR A 149 -10.24 24.96 11.21
CA TYR A 149 -10.15 24.67 9.78
C TYR A 149 -11.46 24.01 9.34
N ASN A 150 -12.01 24.50 8.23
CA ASN A 150 -13.22 23.92 7.67
C ASN A 150 -12.92 22.68 6.82
N ASP A 151 -11.65 22.43 6.50
CA ASP A 151 -11.20 21.36 5.60
C ASP A 151 -11.71 19.99 6.07
N LEU A 152 -12.36 19.27 5.16
CA LEU A 152 -12.83 17.91 5.41
C LEU A 152 -11.67 16.97 5.15
N CYS A 153 -11.22 16.27 6.18
CA CYS A 153 -10.11 15.33 6.07
C CYS A 153 -10.52 13.90 6.43
N ILE A 154 -9.86 12.94 5.80
CA ILE A 154 -9.89 11.51 6.14
C ILE A 154 -8.46 11.01 5.98
N THR A 155 -7.99 10.21 6.94
CA THR A 155 -6.60 9.76 6.91
C THR A 155 -6.43 8.45 6.16
N GLU A 156 -7.21 7.44 6.49
CA GLU A 156 -7.04 6.11 5.90
C GLU A 156 -8.39 5.41 5.82
N ILE A 157 -8.59 4.61 4.78
CA ILE A 157 -9.68 3.67 4.63
C ILE A 157 -9.16 2.31 4.18
N SER A 158 -9.81 1.24 4.64
CA SER A 158 -9.55 -0.10 4.13
C SER A 158 -10.81 -0.93 4.12
N PHE A 159 -10.94 -1.81 3.14
CA PHE A 159 -12.06 -2.74 3.04
C PHE A 159 -11.66 -4.14 3.47
N LEU A 160 -12.61 -4.83 4.10
CA LEU A 160 -12.50 -6.22 4.48
C LEU A 160 -13.59 -7.04 3.74
N PRO A 161 -13.20 -8.01 2.91
CA PRO A 161 -14.13 -8.84 2.17
C PRO A 161 -14.98 -9.72 3.10
N ILE A 162 -16.20 -10.01 2.66
CA ILE A 162 -17.04 -11.07 3.25
C ILE A 162 -16.39 -12.38 2.91
N GLU A 163 -16.04 -13.11 3.95
CA GLU A 163 -15.24 -14.33 3.87
C GLU A 163 -13.80 -14.03 3.45
N ASN A 164 -12.91 -14.02 4.43
CA ASN A 164 -12.15 -15.24 4.67
C ASN A 164 -11.40 -15.12 6.01
N SER A 165 -11.81 -15.87 7.04
CA SER A 165 -10.94 -16.09 8.20
C SER A 165 -9.57 -16.61 7.76
N ALA A 166 -9.51 -17.31 6.62
CA ALA A 166 -8.27 -17.68 5.97
C ALA A 166 -7.52 -16.48 5.38
N LEU A 167 -8.14 -15.39 4.91
CA LEU A 167 -7.45 -14.18 4.47
C LEU A 167 -6.85 -13.42 5.65
N ILE A 168 -7.57 -13.31 6.77
CA ILE A 168 -7.05 -12.71 8.01
C ILE A 168 -5.89 -13.56 8.54
N SER A 169 -6.07 -14.89 8.58
CA SER A 169 -5.03 -15.83 9.01
C SER A 169 -3.83 -15.81 8.06
N ASN A 170 -4.06 -15.72 6.74
CA ASN A 170 -3.02 -15.59 5.73
C ASN A 170 -2.29 -14.25 5.87
N ARG A 171 -2.98 -13.14 6.17
CA ARG A 171 -2.33 -11.84 6.43
C ARG A 171 -1.48 -11.89 7.68
N LYS A 172 -1.97 -12.50 8.77
CA LYS A 172 -1.17 -12.70 9.99
C LYS A 172 0.07 -13.55 9.69
N LEU A 173 -0.08 -14.66 8.98
CA LEU A 173 1.03 -15.52 8.57
C LEU A 173 2.03 -14.80 7.65
N LYS A 174 1.54 -14.06 6.66
CA LYS A 174 2.37 -13.23 5.75
C LYS A 174 3.12 -12.14 6.52
N HIS A 175 2.44 -11.51 7.48
CA HIS A 175 3.04 -10.53 8.36
C HIS A 175 4.16 -11.14 9.22
N GLU A 176 3.90 -12.27 9.87
CA GLU A 176 4.90 -13.02 10.64
C GLU A 176 6.10 -13.40 9.76
N LYS A 177 5.84 -13.89 8.54
CA LYS A 177 6.89 -14.18 7.55
C LYS A 177 7.68 -12.93 7.18
N ALA A 178 7.03 -11.81 6.91
CA ALA A 178 7.68 -10.54 6.59
C ALA A 178 8.56 -10.03 7.75
N VAL A 179 8.06 -10.13 9.00
CA VAL A 179 8.84 -9.79 10.20
C VAL A 179 10.10 -10.66 10.29
N GLU A 180 10.00 -11.96 10.05
CA GLU A 180 11.18 -12.85 10.02
C GLU A 180 12.11 -12.57 8.84
N THR A 181 11.59 -12.18 7.67
CA THR A 181 12.40 -11.78 6.51
C THR A 181 13.22 -10.53 6.82
N VAL A 182 12.61 -9.53 7.46
CA VAL A 182 13.25 -8.23 7.72
C VAL A 182 14.33 -8.32 8.79
N LYS A 183 14.31 -9.37 9.62
CA LYS A 183 15.41 -9.71 10.55
C LYS A 183 16.65 -10.27 9.84
N LYS A 184 16.57 -10.58 8.54
CA LYS A 184 17.67 -11.11 7.74
C LYS A 184 18.20 -10.03 6.78
N PRO A 185 19.48 -10.12 6.37
CA PRO A 185 19.99 -9.31 5.26
C PRO A 185 19.14 -9.55 4.00
N MET A 186 18.69 -8.47 3.37
CA MET A 186 17.90 -8.51 2.13
C MET A 186 18.77 -8.03 0.97
N LEU A 187 19.05 -8.90 0.00
CA LEU A 187 19.80 -8.57 -1.21
C LEU A 187 18.86 -8.02 -2.28
N PHE A 188 19.21 -6.87 -2.84
CA PHE A 188 18.52 -6.20 -3.91
C PHE A 188 19.42 -6.23 -5.13
N LYS A 189 19.00 -6.94 -6.19
CA LYS A 189 19.73 -6.95 -7.46
C LYS A 189 19.20 -5.85 -8.36
N SER A 190 20.09 -5.25 -9.14
CA SER A 190 19.71 -4.33 -10.21
C SER A 190 18.84 -5.03 -11.24
N VAL A 191 17.96 -4.28 -11.90
CA VAL A 191 17.13 -4.76 -13.02
C VAL A 191 18.00 -5.35 -14.14
N GLN A 192 19.23 -4.88 -14.29
CA GLN A 192 20.16 -5.39 -15.30
C GLN A 192 20.75 -6.76 -14.93
N GLY A 193 20.54 -7.25 -13.69
CA GLY A 193 21.11 -8.50 -13.20
C GLY A 193 22.62 -8.45 -12.92
N ASP A 194 23.29 -7.31 -13.11
CA ASP A 194 24.70 -7.17 -12.75
C ASP A 194 24.83 -7.22 -11.23
N GLU A 195 25.56 -8.22 -10.73
CA GLU A 195 25.79 -8.37 -9.31
C GLU A 195 26.52 -7.16 -8.71
N ASN A 196 27.28 -6.41 -9.49
CA ASN A 196 27.98 -5.20 -9.04
C ASN A 196 27.05 -4.03 -8.77
N ASP A 197 25.84 -4.06 -9.34
CA ASP A 197 24.79 -3.07 -9.11
C ASP A 197 23.78 -3.53 -8.04
N SER A 198 24.14 -4.52 -7.23
CA SER A 198 23.33 -4.97 -6.10
C SER A 198 23.68 -4.25 -4.79
N PHE A 199 22.72 -4.22 -3.86
CA PHE A 199 22.93 -3.75 -2.51
C PHE A 199 22.22 -4.64 -1.51
N THR A 200 22.70 -4.65 -0.27
CA THR A 200 22.08 -5.38 0.83
C THR A 200 21.53 -4.39 1.85
N ILE A 201 20.27 -4.55 2.23
CA ILE A 201 19.73 -3.89 3.41
C ILE A 201 19.94 -4.83 4.59
N LYS A 202 20.74 -4.41 5.56
CA LYS A 202 20.97 -5.15 6.79
C LYS A 202 20.21 -4.52 7.95
N PRO A 203 19.38 -5.29 8.68
CA PRO A 203 18.82 -4.83 9.94
C PRO A 203 19.94 -4.58 10.96
N SER A 204 19.80 -3.53 11.75
CA SER A 204 20.75 -3.09 12.78
C SER A 204 19.98 -2.59 14.00
N GLY A 205 19.43 -3.52 14.77
CA GLY A 205 18.47 -3.19 15.84
C GLY A 205 17.16 -2.70 15.24
N ASP A 206 16.71 -1.51 15.64
CA ASP A 206 15.47 -0.89 15.15
C ASP A 206 15.67 -0.09 13.83
N SER A 207 16.89 -0.10 13.28
CA SER A 207 17.24 0.61 12.04
C SER A 207 17.76 -0.34 10.96
N PHE A 208 18.04 0.21 9.78
CA PHE A 208 18.58 -0.53 8.65
C PHE A 208 19.80 0.20 8.09
N ASN A 209 20.82 -0.57 7.74
CA ASN A 209 22.00 -0.08 7.05
C ASN A 209 21.99 -0.57 5.60
N LEU A 210 22.41 0.29 4.69
CA LEU A 210 22.65 -0.07 3.30
C LEU A 210 24.12 -0.45 3.14
N GLU A 211 24.37 -1.66 2.65
CA GLU A 211 25.70 -2.11 2.25
C GLU A 211 25.76 -2.33 0.74
N THR A 212 26.73 -1.72 0.09
CA THR A 212 27.00 -1.90 -1.33
C THR A 212 28.00 -3.03 -1.54
N LYS A 213 27.91 -3.73 -2.69
CA LYS A 213 28.91 -4.75 -3.03
C LYS A 213 30.29 -4.12 -3.28
N SER A 214 30.31 -2.90 -3.81
CA SER A 214 31.53 -2.11 -4.00
C SER A 214 31.51 -0.80 -3.21
N LYS A 215 32.61 -0.48 -2.54
CA LYS A 215 32.81 0.83 -1.89
C LYS A 215 32.81 2.01 -2.87
N THR A 216 33.02 1.75 -4.16
CA THR A 216 33.00 2.77 -5.21
C THR A 216 31.62 2.97 -5.84
N GLN A 217 30.64 2.12 -5.49
CA GLN A 217 29.29 2.22 -6.02
C GLN A 217 28.62 3.50 -5.52
N LYS A 218 28.31 4.41 -6.44
CA LYS A 218 27.70 5.72 -6.12
C LYS A 218 26.19 5.73 -6.27
N SER A 219 25.64 4.78 -7.04
CA SER A 219 24.22 4.72 -7.34
C SER A 219 23.78 3.30 -7.69
N ILE A 220 22.46 3.07 -7.69
CA ILE A 220 21.83 1.78 -7.99
C ILE A 220 20.74 2.00 -9.02
N ILE A 221 20.79 1.24 -10.11
CA ILE A 221 19.76 1.33 -11.15
C ILE A 221 18.50 0.62 -10.65
N LEU A 222 17.42 1.40 -10.55
CA LEU A 222 16.10 0.95 -10.13
C LEU A 222 15.25 0.51 -11.32
N TYR A 223 15.36 1.17 -12.48
CA TYR A 223 14.49 0.88 -13.63
C TYR A 223 15.09 1.42 -14.93
N GLN A 224 14.94 0.67 -16.04
CA GLN A 224 15.46 1.08 -17.35
C GLN A 224 14.77 0.42 -18.56
N PRO A 225 13.67 0.99 -19.07
CA PRO A 225 13.26 0.78 -20.46
C PRO A 225 13.38 2.06 -21.30
N MET A 226 12.97 3.22 -20.77
CA MET A 226 12.99 4.51 -21.49
C MET A 226 13.82 5.60 -20.82
N ALA A 227 13.95 5.55 -19.50
CA ALA A 227 14.81 6.41 -18.70
C ALA A 227 15.52 5.55 -17.64
N ILE A 228 16.76 5.90 -17.32
CA ILE A 228 17.49 5.25 -16.22
C ILE A 228 17.15 6.00 -14.95
N PHE A 229 16.49 5.31 -14.02
CA PHE A 229 16.30 5.80 -12.67
C PHE A 229 17.34 5.17 -11.76
N SER A 230 18.16 6.00 -11.11
CA SER A 230 19.20 5.52 -10.21
C SER A 230 19.07 6.13 -8.82
N LEU A 231 19.01 5.31 -7.77
CA LEU A 231 19.12 5.76 -6.38
C LEU A 231 20.57 6.15 -6.07
N ILE A 232 20.82 7.36 -5.60
CA ILE A 232 22.13 7.84 -5.15
C ILE A 232 22.41 7.33 -3.74
N LEU A 233 23.64 6.85 -3.51
CA LEU A 233 24.06 6.23 -2.24
C LEU A 233 24.95 7.12 -1.37
N SER A 234 25.33 8.30 -1.88
CA SER A 234 26.11 9.29 -1.14
C SER A 234 25.43 10.66 -1.24
N PRO A 235 24.85 11.20 -0.15
CA PRO A 235 24.83 10.61 1.19
C PRO A 235 24.01 9.31 1.27
N PRO A 236 24.26 8.43 2.27
CA PRO A 236 23.49 7.21 2.45
C PRO A 236 22.00 7.51 2.57
N PRO A 237 21.13 6.77 1.85
CA PRO A 237 19.70 6.97 1.96
C PRO A 237 19.22 6.56 3.35
N LYS A 238 18.19 7.25 3.84
CA LYS A 238 17.54 6.94 5.11
C LYS A 238 16.59 5.78 4.90
N ILE A 239 16.79 4.69 5.64
CA ILE A 239 15.95 3.50 5.57
C ILE A 239 15.18 3.36 6.87
N VAL A 240 13.85 3.29 6.79
CA VAL A 240 12.96 3.16 7.95
C VAL A 240 11.87 2.14 7.69
N LEU A 241 11.45 1.44 8.75
CA LEU A 241 10.19 0.71 8.74
C LEU A 241 9.04 1.69 8.73
N MET A 242 8.06 1.46 7.85
CA MET A 242 6.84 2.24 7.89
C MET A 242 6.04 1.87 9.16
N PRO A 243 5.49 2.85 9.89
CA PRO A 243 4.64 2.56 11.04
C PRO A 243 3.42 1.76 10.58
N LYS A 244 2.97 0.83 11.42
CA LYS A 244 1.73 0.09 11.17
C LYS A 244 0.54 1.02 11.48
N VAL A 245 -0.41 1.11 10.56
CA VAL A 245 -1.70 1.77 10.84
C VAL A 245 -2.67 0.73 11.41
N ASN A 246 -2.50 -0.53 11.03
CA ASN A 246 -3.33 -1.66 11.44
C ASN A 246 -2.48 -2.91 11.78
N PRO A 247 -2.90 -3.76 12.74
CA PRO A 247 -2.22 -5.04 13.02
C PRO A 247 -2.09 -5.98 11.81
N TYR A 248 -2.92 -5.82 10.77
CA TYR A 248 -2.90 -6.62 9.55
C TYR A 248 -2.10 -6.00 8.42
N ASP A 249 -1.45 -4.85 8.63
CA ASP A 249 -0.61 -4.25 7.61
C ASP A 249 0.62 -5.09 7.34
N LEU A 250 0.85 -5.36 6.04
CA LEU A 250 2.12 -5.89 5.59
C LEU A 250 3.21 -4.87 5.89
N LEU A 251 4.28 -5.37 6.48
CA LEU A 251 5.42 -4.57 6.86
C LEU A 251 6.09 -4.04 5.57
N LYS A 252 6.31 -2.73 5.49
CA LYS A 252 6.96 -2.07 4.35
C LYS A 252 8.24 -1.38 4.80
N ILE A 253 9.25 -1.39 3.93
CA ILE A 253 10.51 -0.66 4.13
C ILE A 253 10.48 0.57 3.24
N LYS A 254 10.69 1.75 3.84
CA LYS A 254 10.80 3.02 3.13
C LYS A 254 12.27 3.43 3.04
N ILE A 255 12.73 3.71 1.82
CA ILE A 255 14.06 4.24 1.53
C ILE A 255 13.89 5.67 1.00
N GLU A 256 14.41 6.66 1.73
CA GLU A 256 14.37 8.08 1.37
C GLU A 256 15.76 8.54 0.95
N GLY A 257 15.88 9.11 -0.25
CA GLY A 257 17.17 9.54 -0.79
C GLY A 257 17.01 10.50 -1.96
N SER A 258 17.99 10.48 -2.85
CA SER A 258 17.94 11.21 -4.11
C SER A 258 18.03 10.23 -5.27
N CYS A 259 17.21 10.44 -6.28
CA CYS A 259 17.23 9.64 -7.51
C CYS A 259 17.66 10.51 -8.67
N THR A 260 18.53 9.98 -9.53
CA THR A 260 18.85 10.59 -10.82
C THR A 260 18.00 9.93 -11.90
N GLU A 261 17.26 10.75 -12.64
CA GLU A 261 16.63 10.38 -13.90
C GLU A 261 17.57 10.79 -15.04
N SER A 262 17.90 9.83 -15.92
CA SER A 262 18.72 10.07 -17.10
C SER A 262 17.95 9.69 -18.37
N MET A 263 17.67 10.70 -19.21
CA MET A 263 16.99 10.58 -20.50
C MET A 263 17.68 11.48 -21.52
N ASP A 264 18.02 10.95 -22.70
CA ASP A 264 18.63 11.72 -23.81
C ASP A 264 19.81 12.63 -23.41
N LYS A 265 20.75 12.08 -22.63
CA LYS A 265 21.93 12.78 -22.07
C LYS A 265 21.62 13.86 -21.03
N LYS A 266 20.35 14.21 -20.78
CA LYS A 266 19.95 15.07 -19.66
C LYS A 266 19.93 14.24 -18.39
N LYS A 267 20.52 14.79 -17.32
CA LYS A 267 20.50 14.20 -15.99
C LYS A 267 19.82 15.15 -15.03
N LYS A 268 18.85 14.64 -14.30
CA LYS A 268 18.09 15.40 -13.30
C LYS A 268 18.09 14.61 -12.00
N THR A 269 18.51 15.25 -10.91
CA THR A 269 18.54 14.63 -9.59
C THR A 269 17.46 15.26 -8.73
N GLU A 270 16.63 14.43 -8.11
CA GLU A 270 15.48 14.86 -7.33
C GLU A 270 15.32 14.00 -6.07
N PRO A 271 14.70 14.52 -5.00
CA PRO A 271 14.31 13.69 -3.87
C PRO A 271 13.40 12.55 -4.31
N CYS A 272 13.68 11.34 -3.81
CA CYS A 272 12.86 10.18 -4.09
C CYS A 272 12.59 9.33 -2.84
N LYS A 273 11.49 8.60 -2.92
CA LYS A 273 11.02 7.64 -1.91
C LYS A 273 10.81 6.31 -2.60
N LEU A 274 11.45 5.25 -2.09
CA LEU A 274 11.16 3.88 -2.49
C LEU A 274 10.39 3.20 -1.36
N ILE A 275 9.32 2.51 -1.72
CA ILE A 275 8.54 1.68 -0.79
C ILE A 275 8.70 0.23 -1.23
N PHE A 276 9.34 -0.57 -0.41
CA PHE A 276 9.60 -1.98 -0.66
C PHE A 276 8.71 -2.88 0.21
N ASN A 277 8.16 -3.93 -0.42
CA ASN A 277 7.45 -5.00 0.22
C ASN A 277 8.37 -6.23 0.36
N PRO A 278 8.83 -6.57 1.57
CA PRO A 278 9.72 -7.70 1.82
C PRO A 278 9.05 -9.06 1.63
N GLU A 279 7.73 -9.14 1.51
CA GLU A 279 7.04 -10.43 1.31
C GLU A 279 7.23 -10.97 -0.11
N ASP A 280 7.07 -10.10 -1.09
CA ASP A 280 7.07 -10.44 -2.51
C ASP A 280 8.25 -9.81 -3.27
N GLY A 281 9.03 -8.94 -2.64
CA GLY A 281 10.13 -8.22 -3.28
C GLY A 281 9.67 -7.03 -4.13
N ASN A 282 8.37 -6.73 -4.20
CA ASN A 282 7.87 -5.62 -5.01
C ASN A 282 8.31 -4.29 -4.41
N TYR A 283 8.54 -3.29 -5.27
CA TYR A 283 8.82 -1.93 -4.82
C TYR A 283 8.16 -0.89 -5.71
N THR A 284 7.89 0.26 -5.09
CA THR A 284 7.30 1.43 -5.73
C THR A 284 8.25 2.61 -5.56
N VAL A 285 8.52 3.33 -6.65
CA VAL A 285 9.40 4.50 -6.68
C VAL A 285 8.56 5.75 -6.89
N TYR A 286 8.77 6.73 -6.02
CA TYR A 286 8.18 8.06 -6.09
C TYR A 286 9.30 9.09 -6.27
N ILE A 287 9.15 10.00 -7.23
CA ILE A 287 10.04 11.15 -7.44
C ILE A 287 9.21 12.41 -7.26
N LYS A 288 9.64 13.33 -6.38
CA LYS A 288 8.82 14.49 -5.97
C LYS A 288 7.40 14.10 -5.53
N ASN A 289 7.26 13.01 -4.78
CA ASN A 289 5.98 12.46 -4.35
C ASN A 289 5.04 12.01 -5.49
N LYS A 290 5.49 11.97 -6.74
CA LYS A 290 4.72 11.42 -7.85
C LYS A 290 5.12 9.97 -8.09
N LEU A 291 4.13 9.08 -8.14
CA LEU A 291 4.33 7.69 -8.54
C LEU A 291 5.03 7.67 -9.91
N THR A 292 6.24 7.14 -9.94
CA THR A 292 7.05 7.07 -11.17
C THR A 292 7.06 5.65 -11.72
N PHE A 293 7.20 4.66 -10.82
CA PHE A 293 7.35 3.27 -11.21
C PHE A 293 6.83 2.34 -10.11
N HIS A 294 6.24 1.22 -10.52
CA HIS A 294 5.84 0.12 -9.65
C HIS A 294 6.32 -1.19 -10.27
N SER A 295 7.23 -1.89 -9.58
CA SER A 295 7.71 -3.20 -10.01
C SER A 295 6.68 -4.26 -9.65
N LYS A 296 6.20 -5.01 -10.65
CA LYS A 296 5.35 -6.20 -10.47
C LYS A 296 6.10 -7.53 -10.61
N TYR A 297 7.40 -7.51 -10.93
CA TYR A 297 8.16 -8.73 -11.24
C TYR A 297 9.17 -9.05 -10.12
N PRO A 298 8.91 -10.07 -9.29
CA PRO A 298 9.75 -10.44 -8.15
C PRO A 298 11.02 -11.21 -8.53
N GLU A 299 11.19 -11.59 -9.80
CA GLU A 299 12.35 -12.36 -10.28
C GLU A 299 13.70 -11.62 -10.13
N MET A 300 13.66 -10.33 -9.76
CA MET A 300 14.83 -9.52 -9.43
C MET A 300 15.33 -9.72 -7.99
N PHE A 301 14.66 -10.53 -7.18
CA PHE A 301 14.97 -10.78 -5.77
C PHE A 301 15.03 -12.29 -5.47
N GLN A 302 16.17 -12.90 -5.84
CA GLN A 302 16.56 -14.25 -5.39
C GLN A 302 17.81 -14.18 -4.53
#